data_AF-A0A9D8RD74-F1
#
_entry.id   AF-A0A9D8RD74-F1
#
_cell.length_a   1.000
_cell.length_b   1.000
_cell.length_c   1.000
_cell.angle_alpha   90.00
_cell.angle_beta   90.00
_cell.angle_gamma   90.00
#
_symmetry.space_group_name_H-M   'P 1'
#
loop_
_entity.id
_entity.type
_entity.pdbx_description
1 polymer ?
#
loop_
_entity_poly.entity_id
_entity_poly.type
_entity_poly.pdbx_seq_one_letter_code
_entity_poly.pdbx_strand_id
1 'polypeptide(L)'
;MNNDIKEIAEKFLTEEKISPKTALLMASLGLNKSAGDIADIAYGVNFSQHAYNDERRQQMVEFLGYAMLNWQILALSTGISADEIAKQFANEWITKRTGKASIKALLKHLKPNTRTTENSTENSTMNKPTNDAAVNNFFRQL
;
A
#
# COMPACT_ATOMS: atom_id res chain seq x y z
N MET A 1 23.96 3.08 -0.09
CA MET A 1 23.21 2.98 1.18
C MET A 1 22.14 1.94 0.98
N ASN A 2 22.05 0.93 1.85
CA ASN A 2 20.90 0.03 1.87
C ASN A 2 19.77 0.83 2.52
N ASN A 3 18.71 1.12 1.76
CA ASN A 3 17.56 1.89 2.26
C ASN A 3 16.54 0.93 2.84
N ASP A 4 16.96 0.08 3.78
CA ASP A 4 16.01 -0.82 4.44
C ASP A 4 15.15 0.00 5.40
N ILE A 5 13.84 0.01 5.14
CA ILE A 5 12.86 0.73 5.96
C ILE A 5 12.84 0.22 7.40
N LYS A 6 13.22 -1.04 7.63
CA LYS A 6 13.42 -1.59 8.97
C LYS A 6 14.55 -0.89 9.71
N GLU A 7 15.73 -0.77 9.09
CA GLU A 7 16.90 -0.12 9.71
C GLU A 7 16.60 1.36 10.02
N ILE A 8 15.88 2.04 9.12
CA ILE A 8 15.45 3.43 9.33
C ILE A 8 14.51 3.54 10.54
N ALA A 9 13.52 2.64 10.65
CA ALA A 9 12.59 2.61 11.77
C ALA A 9 13.27 2.30 13.10
N GLU A 10 14.18 1.33 13.12
CA GLU A 10 14.96 0.96 14.33
C GLU A 10 15.85 2.12 14.79
N LYS A 11 16.52 2.79 13.85
CA LYS A 11 17.34 3.97 14.13
C LYS A 11 16.50 5.10 14.72
N PHE A 12 15.36 5.41 14.11
CA PHE A 12 14.44 6.44 14.61
C PHE A 12 13.97 6.16 16.05
N LEU A 13 13.53 4.93 16.33
CA LEU A 13 13.08 4.53 17.68
C LEU A 13 14.21 4.64 18.72
N THR A 14 15.43 4.29 18.33
CA THR A 14 16.61 4.32 19.19
C THR A 14 17.08 5.74 19.48
N GLU A 15 17.20 6.57 18.45
CA GLU A 15 17.68 7.96 18.57
C GLU A 15 16.69 8.83 19.37
N GLU A 16 15.40 8.67 19.12
CA GLU A 16 14.33 9.39 19.82
C GLU A 16 13.96 8.78 21.18
N LYS A 17 14.59 7.66 21.56
CA LYS A 17 14.36 6.94 22.83
C LYS A 17 12.88 6.62 23.07
N ILE A 18 12.17 6.23 22.02
CA ILE A 18 10.73 5.97 22.07
C ILE A 18 10.49 4.59 22.68
N SER A 19 9.67 4.53 23.74
CA SER A 19 9.30 3.23 24.33
C SER A 19 8.42 2.41 23.37
N PRO A 20 8.45 1.06 23.42
CA PRO A 20 7.60 0.22 22.56
C PRO A 20 6.10 0.55 22.66
N LYS A 21 5.60 0.87 23.86
CA LYS A 21 4.19 1.25 24.07
C LYS A 21 3.83 2.56 23.36
N THR A 22 4.73 3.55 23.43
CA THR A 22 4.55 4.84 22.75
C THR A 22 4.66 4.67 21.24
N ALA A 23 5.63 3.89 20.76
CA ALA A 23 5.83 3.59 19.35
C ALA A 23 4.60 2.88 18.75
N LEU A 24 4.02 1.92 19.47
CA LEU A 24 2.79 1.22 19.08
C LEU A 24 1.62 2.20 18.85
N LEU A 25 1.37 3.09 19.82
CA LEU A 25 0.29 4.08 19.72
C LEU A 25 0.53 5.07 18.58
N MET A 26 1.74 5.63 18.50
CA MET A 26 2.12 6.60 17.49
C MET A 26 2.02 6.01 16.08
N ALA A 27 2.55 4.81 15.87
CA ALA A 27 2.48 4.12 14.59
C ALA A 27 1.04 3.78 14.19
N SER A 28 0.20 3.39 15.14
CA SER A 28 -1.23 3.10 14.88
C SER A 28 -1.98 4.35 14.41
N LEU A 29 -1.75 5.49 15.07
CA LEU A 29 -2.34 6.78 14.67
C LEU A 29 -1.79 7.26 13.32
N GLY A 30 -0.48 7.10 13.11
CA GLY A 30 0.19 7.44 11.85
C GLY A 30 -0.36 6.63 10.66
N LEU A 31 -0.54 5.33 10.83
CA LEU A 31 -1.17 4.46 9.82
C LEU A 31 -2.59 4.89 9.49
N ASN A 32 -3.40 5.19 10.51
CA ASN A 32 -4.79 5.63 10.30
C ASN A 32 -4.83 6.95 9.52
N LYS A 33 -3.98 7.91 9.89
CA LYS A 33 -3.86 9.19 9.17
C LYS A 33 -3.43 8.97 7.71
N SER A 34 -2.34 8.23 7.48
CA SER A 34 -1.85 7.98 6.12
C SER A 34 -2.87 7.26 5.25
N ALA A 35 -3.64 6.32 5.82
CA ALA A 35 -4.74 5.66 5.10
C ALA A 35 -5.84 6.64 4.69
N GLY A 36 -6.20 7.59 5.56
CA GLY A 36 -7.14 8.67 5.25
C GLY A 36 -6.61 9.57 4.12
N ASP A 37 -5.37 10.03 4.23
CA ASP A 37 -4.75 10.90 3.21
C ASP A 37 -4.67 10.20 1.84
N ILE A 38 -4.35 8.91 1.81
CA ILE A 38 -4.36 8.08 0.59
C ILE A 38 -5.78 7.97 0.02
N ALA A 39 -6.77 7.70 0.87
CA ALA A 39 -8.16 7.58 0.47
C ALA A 39 -8.69 8.90 -0.13
N ASP A 40 -8.34 10.04 0.46
CA ASP A 40 -8.74 11.36 -0.02
C ASP A 40 -8.18 11.66 -1.41
N ILE A 41 -6.91 11.35 -1.67
CA ILE A 41 -6.34 11.48 -3.01
C ILE A 41 -7.06 10.56 -4.00
N ALA A 42 -7.25 9.28 -3.64
CA ALA A 42 -7.89 8.31 -4.52
C ALA A 42 -9.35 8.70 -4.83
N TYR A 43 -10.07 9.21 -3.84
CA TYR A 43 -11.44 9.70 -3.98
C TYR A 43 -11.48 10.95 -4.86
N GLY A 44 -10.62 11.93 -4.61
CA GLY A 44 -10.54 13.16 -5.41
C GLY A 44 -10.23 12.91 -6.88
N VAL A 45 -9.43 11.87 -7.17
CA VAL A 45 -9.14 11.39 -8.53
C VAL A 45 -10.35 10.71 -9.17
N ASN A 46 -10.99 9.76 -8.47
CA ASN A 46 -12.09 8.97 -9.03
C ASN A 46 -13.37 9.77 -9.24
N PHE A 47 -13.65 10.73 -8.37
CA PHE A 47 -14.88 11.54 -8.42
C PHE A 47 -14.66 12.92 -9.04
N SER A 48 -13.62 13.04 -9.88
CA SER A 48 -13.39 14.17 -10.80
C SER A 48 -13.23 15.55 -10.15
N GLN A 49 -12.93 15.62 -8.86
CA GLN A 49 -12.57 16.89 -8.21
C GLN A 49 -11.15 17.32 -8.61
N HIS A 50 -10.27 16.37 -8.96
CA HIS A 50 -8.90 16.64 -9.41
C HIS A 50 -8.43 15.64 -10.48
N ALA A 51 -7.61 16.09 -11.43
CA ALA A 51 -6.88 15.19 -12.32
C ALA A 51 -5.76 14.46 -11.56
N TYR A 52 -5.55 13.17 -11.85
CA TYR A 52 -4.38 12.44 -11.34
C TYR A 52 -3.13 12.86 -12.10
N ASN A 53 -2.47 13.90 -11.61
CA ASN A 53 -1.27 14.49 -12.19
C ASN A 53 -0.01 14.12 -11.37
N ASP A 54 1.14 14.65 -11.78
CA ASP A 54 2.42 14.39 -11.13
C ASP A 54 2.43 14.78 -9.65
N GLU A 55 1.77 15.89 -9.30
CA GLU A 55 1.65 16.36 -7.91
C GLU A 55 0.87 15.37 -7.04
N ARG A 56 -0.31 14.93 -7.51
CA ARG A 56 -1.12 13.94 -6.76
C ARG A 56 -0.43 12.59 -6.69
N ARG A 57 0.30 12.19 -7.74
CA ARG A 57 1.13 10.98 -7.69
C ARG A 57 2.23 11.10 -6.64
N GLN A 58 2.91 12.26 -6.57
CA GLN A 58 3.97 12.49 -5.59
C GLN A 58 3.42 12.45 -4.16
N GLN A 59 2.28 13.10 -3.90
CA GLN A 59 1.60 13.04 -2.60
C GLN A 59 1.18 11.61 -2.24
N MET A 60 0.66 10.85 -3.20
CA MET A 60 0.31 9.44 -2.99
C MET A 60 1.56 8.62 -2.59
N VAL A 61 2.68 8.80 -3.29
CA VAL A 61 3.94 8.12 -2.98
C VAL A 61 4.44 8.50 -1.59
N GLU A 62 4.34 9.78 -1.23
CA GLU A 62 4.72 10.27 0.10
C GLU A 62 3.88 9.61 1.21
N PHE A 63 2.55 9.61 1.08
CA PHE A 63 1.69 9.00 2.09
C PHE A 63 1.81 7.49 2.16
N LEU A 64 2.08 6.81 1.03
CA LEU A 64 2.46 5.40 1.02
C LEU A 64 3.77 5.17 1.77
N GLY A 65 4.77 6.05 1.59
CA GLY A 65 6.02 6.02 2.34
C GLY A 65 5.80 6.13 3.86
N TYR A 66 4.98 7.09 4.30
CA TYR A 66 4.61 7.22 5.71
C TYR A 66 3.84 6.01 6.22
N ALA A 67 2.91 5.46 5.45
CA ALA A 67 2.19 4.24 5.83
C ALA A 67 3.16 3.07 6.02
N MET A 68 4.10 2.86 5.10
CA MET A 68 5.10 1.79 5.20
C MET A 68 6.02 1.96 6.41
N LEU A 69 6.46 3.20 6.70
CA LEU A 69 7.29 3.48 7.87
C LEU A 69 6.53 3.21 9.18
N ASN A 70 5.29 3.70 9.29
CA ASN A 70 4.47 3.45 10.47
C ASN A 70 4.14 1.97 10.62
N TRP A 71 3.88 1.23 9.54
CA TRP A 71 3.71 -0.23 9.58
C TRP A 71 4.94 -0.93 10.15
N GLN A 72 6.13 -0.52 9.72
CA GLN A 72 7.39 -1.09 10.20
C GLN A 72 7.61 -0.81 11.69
N ILE A 73 7.35 0.42 12.14
CA ILE A 73 7.42 0.79 13.57
C ILE A 73 6.41 -0.02 14.40
N LEU A 74 5.19 -0.21 13.87
CA LEU A 74 4.16 -1.00 14.54
C LEU A 74 4.61 -2.44 14.73
N ALA A 75 5.13 -3.07 13.67
CA ALA A 75 5.64 -4.43 13.71
C ALA A 75 6.78 -4.57 14.74
N LEU A 76 7.79 -3.69 14.69
CA LEU A 76 8.90 -3.66 15.65
C LEU A 76 8.41 -3.51 17.10
N SER A 77 7.36 -2.71 17.33
CA SER A 77 6.77 -2.50 18.66
C SER A 77 6.08 -3.75 19.21
N THR A 78 5.68 -4.69 18.36
CA THR A 78 5.11 -5.99 18.74
C THR A 78 6.16 -7.09 18.89
N GLY A 79 7.42 -6.83 18.52
CA GLY A 79 8.49 -7.83 18.50
C GLY A 79 8.38 -8.85 17.35
N ILE A 80 7.49 -8.61 16.38
CA ILE A 80 7.29 -9.46 15.19
C ILE A 80 7.73 -8.68 13.96
N SER A 81 8.40 -9.32 13.00
CA SER A 81 8.75 -8.61 11.77
C SER A 81 7.52 -8.34 10.89
N ALA A 82 7.53 -7.19 10.21
CA ALA A 82 6.46 -6.81 9.28
C ALA A 82 6.22 -7.88 8.20
N ASP A 83 7.30 -8.49 7.72
CA ASP A 83 7.28 -9.59 6.75
C ASP A 83 6.61 -10.86 7.30
N GLU A 84 6.84 -11.21 8.56
CA GLU A 84 6.21 -12.37 9.18
C GLU A 84 4.70 -12.15 9.32
N ILE A 85 4.28 -10.96 9.76
CA ILE A 85 2.87 -10.58 9.84
C ILE A 85 2.23 -10.66 8.45
N ALA A 86 2.88 -10.08 7.44
CA ALA A 86 2.40 -10.09 6.07
C ALA A 86 2.30 -11.51 5.50
N LYS A 87 3.31 -12.37 5.74
CA LYS A 87 3.31 -13.77 5.26
C LYS A 87 2.22 -14.60 5.94
N GLN A 88 2.03 -14.45 7.25
CA GLN A 88 0.97 -15.16 7.98
C GLN A 88 -0.40 -14.78 7.43
N PHE A 89 -0.67 -13.48 7.31
CA PHE A 89 -1.97 -12.99 6.86
C PHE A 89 -2.21 -13.22 5.37
N ALA A 90 -1.22 -13.02 4.51
CA ALA A 90 -1.37 -13.21 3.05
C ALA A 90 -1.77 -14.65 2.71
N ASN A 91 -1.17 -15.65 3.38
CA ASN A 91 -1.52 -17.05 3.18
C ASN A 91 -2.97 -17.33 3.58
N GLU A 92 -3.40 -16.83 4.73
CA GLU A 92 -4.76 -17.00 5.22
C GLU A 92 -5.79 -16.29 4.33
N TRP A 93 -5.52 -15.04 3.96
CA TRP A 93 -6.40 -14.21 3.13
C TRP A 93 -6.57 -14.78 1.72
N ILE A 94 -5.48 -15.21 1.08
CA ILE A 94 -5.52 -15.85 -0.25
C ILE A 94 -6.27 -17.18 -0.20
N THR A 95 -6.03 -18.00 0.82
CA THR A 95 -6.68 -19.31 0.99
C THR A 95 -8.19 -19.14 1.19
N LYS A 96 -8.60 -18.20 2.06
CA LYS A 96 -10.02 -17.89 2.32
C LYS A 96 -10.77 -17.45 1.06
N ARG A 97 -10.13 -16.72 0.15
CA ARG A 97 -10.81 -16.12 -1.02
C ARG A 97 -10.72 -16.92 -2.31
N THR A 98 -9.64 -17.69 -2.52
CA THR A 98 -9.44 -18.43 -3.78
C THR A 98 -9.84 -19.90 -3.70
N GLY A 99 -10.07 -20.44 -2.50
CA GLY A 99 -10.29 -21.87 -2.28
C GLY A 99 -9.09 -22.76 -2.67
N LYS A 100 -7.95 -22.15 -3.01
CA LYS A 100 -6.72 -22.82 -3.44
C LYS A 100 -5.57 -22.44 -2.51
N ALA A 101 -4.91 -23.46 -1.96
CA ALA A 101 -3.99 -23.32 -0.82
C ALA A 101 -2.58 -22.75 -1.12
N SER A 102 -2.34 -22.03 -2.23
CA SER A 102 -0.96 -21.69 -2.57
C SER A 102 -0.73 -20.34 -3.26
N ILE A 103 -0.08 -19.43 -2.53
CA ILE A 103 0.57 -18.20 -3.02
C ILE A 103 1.46 -18.48 -4.25
N LYS A 104 2.04 -19.68 -4.34
CA LYS A 104 2.90 -20.12 -5.46
C LYS A 104 2.17 -20.10 -6.81
N ALA A 105 0.84 -20.30 -6.82
CA ALA A 105 0.03 -20.23 -8.03
C ALA A 105 -0.22 -18.79 -8.48
N LEU A 106 -0.44 -17.85 -7.55
CA LEU A 106 -0.66 -16.43 -7.85
C LEU A 106 0.63 -15.73 -8.31
N LEU A 107 1.76 -16.03 -7.65
CA LEU A 107 3.07 -15.45 -8.02
C LEU A 107 3.57 -15.92 -9.39
N LYS A 108 3.11 -17.08 -9.91
CA LYS A 108 3.45 -17.55 -11.26
C LYS A 108 2.91 -16.62 -12.37
N HIS A 109 1.88 -15.84 -12.07
CA HIS A 109 1.23 -14.92 -13.03
C HIS A 109 1.70 -13.46 -12.88
N LEU A 110 2.39 -13.12 -11.79
CA LEU A 110 3.04 -11.82 -11.61
C LEU A 110 4.45 -11.86 -12.21
N LYS A 111 4.54 -11.78 -13.54
CA LYS A 111 5.81 -11.39 -14.17
C LYS A 111 6.13 -9.94 -13.77
N PRO A 112 7.40 -9.57 -13.57
CA PRO A 112 7.76 -8.16 -13.43
C PRO A 112 7.26 -7.42 -14.68
N ASN A 113 6.33 -6.48 -14.50
CA ASN A 113 5.96 -5.54 -15.55
C ASN A 113 7.17 -4.61 -15.75
N THR A 114 8.10 -5.01 -16.61
CA THR A 114 8.94 -4.04 -17.32
C THR A 114 7.98 -3.26 -18.20
N ARG A 115 7.55 -2.10 -17.72
CA ARG A 115 6.79 -1.13 -18.52
C ARG A 115 7.76 -0.64 -19.60
N THR A 116 7.73 -1.27 -20.78
CA THR A 116 8.34 -0.71 -21.98
C THR A 116 7.67 0.63 -22.25
N THR A 117 8.47 1.69 -22.19
CA THR A 117 8.09 3.03 -22.61
C THR A 117 7.92 3.02 -24.13
N GLU A 118 6.72 2.69 -24.60
CA GLU A 118 6.29 3.07 -25.94
C GLU A 118 5.55 4.39 -25.86
N ASN A 119 6.19 5.42 -26.42
CA ASN A 119 5.55 6.68 -26.75
C ASN A 119 4.49 6.42 -27.81
N SER A 120 3.22 6.42 -27.43
CA SER A 120 2.12 6.58 -28.38
C SER A 120 1.35 7.85 -28.03
N THR A 121 1.72 8.95 -28.68
CA THR A 121 0.77 10.02 -29.01
C THR A 121 -0.35 9.40 -29.82
N GLU A 122 -1.54 9.23 -29.24
CA GLU A 122 -2.76 9.06 -30.02
C GLU A 122 -3.99 9.56 -29.24
N ASN A 123 -4.54 10.65 -29.76
CA ASN A 123 -5.90 11.10 -29.50
C ASN A 123 -6.88 9.99 -29.91
N SER A 124 -7.73 9.56 -28.99
CA SER A 124 -8.89 8.76 -29.32
C SER A 124 -9.95 8.92 -28.23
N THR A 125 -10.97 9.73 -28.51
CA THR A 125 -12.29 9.61 -27.89
C THR A 125 -12.77 8.16 -28.01
N MET A 126 -12.79 7.45 -26.88
CA MET A 126 -13.37 6.10 -26.82
C MET A 126 -14.06 5.92 -25.47
N ASN A 127 -15.40 5.83 -25.51
CA ASN A 127 -16.19 5.24 -24.44
C ASN A 127 -15.70 3.79 -24.23
N LYS A 128 -14.85 3.56 -23.23
CA LYS A 128 -14.63 2.19 -22.73
C LYS A 128 -15.66 1.92 -21.64
N PRO A 129 -16.35 0.76 -21.65
CA PRO A 129 -17.09 0.32 -20.49
C PRO A 129 -16.07 0.08 -19.38
N THR A 130 -16.04 0.97 -18.39
CA THR A 130 -15.06 0.95 -17.31
C THR A 130 -15.32 -0.23 -16.37
N ASN A 131 -14.23 -0.70 -15.77
CA ASN A 131 -14.10 -1.72 -14.72
C ASN A 131 -14.97 -1.48 -13.45
N ASP A 132 -16.00 -0.64 -13.53
CA ASP A 132 -16.79 -0.14 -12.41
C ASP A 132 -17.51 -1.27 -11.68
N ALA A 133 -17.91 -2.34 -12.37
CA ALA A 133 -18.53 -3.51 -11.75
C ALA A 133 -17.57 -4.28 -10.83
N ALA A 134 -16.29 -4.41 -11.22
CA ALA A 134 -15.28 -5.11 -10.41
C ALA A 134 -14.87 -4.31 -9.18
N VAL A 135 -14.71 -2.99 -9.35
CA VAL A 135 -14.40 -2.05 -8.26
C VAL A 135 -15.58 -1.93 -7.28
N ASN A 136 -16.81 -1.84 -7.77
CA ASN A 136 -18.00 -1.79 -6.91
C ASN A 136 -18.25 -3.09 -6.14
N ASN A 137 -17.95 -4.25 -6.73
CA ASN A 137 -18.00 -5.51 -6.00
C ASN A 137 -16.92 -5.63 -4.94
N PHE A 138 -15.75 -5.02 -5.15
CA PHE A 138 -14.69 -4.96 -4.14
C PHE A 138 -15.12 -4.12 -2.92
N PHE A 139 -15.70 -2.93 -3.12
CA PHE A 139 -16.14 -2.07 -2.01
C PHE A 139 -17.34 -2.62 -1.20
N ARG A 140 -18.23 -3.41 -1.81
CA ARG A 140 -19.36 -4.04 -1.09
C ARG A 140 -18.96 -5.21 -0.18
N GLN A 141 -17.78 -5.78 -0.38
CA GLN A 141 -17.27 -6.93 0.39
C GLN A 141 -16.35 -6.54 1.55
N LEU A 142 -16.00 -5.26 1.65
CA LEU A 142 -15.36 -4.65 2.82
C LEU A 142 -16.44 -4.26 3.83
#